data_AF-A0A316U5A4-F1
#
_entry.id   AF-A0A316U5A4-F1
#
_cell.length_a   1.000
_cell.length_b   1.000
_cell.length_c   1.000
_cell.angle_alpha   90.00
_cell.angle_beta   90.00
_cell.angle_gamma   90.00
#
_symmetry.space_group_name_H-M   'P 1'
#
loop_
_entity.id
_entity.type
_entity.pdbx_description
1 polymer ?
#
loop_
_entity_poly.entity_id
_entity_poly.type
_entity_poly.pdbx_seq_one_letter_code
_entity_poly.pdbx_strand_id
1 'polypeptide(L)'
;STPSAAAASLTSHEEAQARYTALKAQIQETLRKKRNIDRTLSDLESQIWLFEGSYFTSTAASGGNIVKGFENYLKGGPAGASSGASADAVANEDRVFSASSLTYQRSLELK
;
A
#
# COMPACT_ATOMS: atom_id res chain seq x y z
N SER A 1 -59.73 28.27 0.63
CA SER A 1 -58.86 27.62 -0.36
C SER A 1 -57.41 27.77 0.04
N THR A 2 -56.78 26.74 0.62
CA THR A 2 -55.36 26.76 1.05
C THR A 2 -54.57 25.54 0.54
N PRO A 3 -54.46 25.30 -0.78
CA PRO A 3 -53.66 24.20 -1.31
C PRO A 3 -52.13 24.44 -1.20
N SER A 4 -51.68 25.68 -1.01
CA SER A 4 -50.26 26.07 -1.15
C SER A 4 -49.34 25.53 -0.03
N ALA A 5 -49.80 25.50 1.22
CA ALA A 5 -48.97 25.08 2.35
C ALA A 5 -48.76 23.55 2.42
N ALA A 6 -49.76 22.76 2.00
CA ALA A 6 -49.65 21.30 1.96
C ALA A 6 -48.67 20.84 0.86
N ALA A 7 -48.71 21.49 -0.31
CA ALA A 7 -47.80 21.22 -1.42
C ALA A 7 -46.33 21.50 -1.06
N ALA A 8 -46.05 22.60 -0.34
CA ALA A 8 -44.68 22.96 0.07
C ALA A 8 -44.05 21.98 1.08
N SER A 9 -44.85 21.33 1.94
CA SER A 9 -44.34 20.33 2.89
C SER A 9 -44.03 18.99 2.22
N LEU A 10 -44.83 18.60 1.21
CA LEU A 10 -44.62 17.39 0.42
C LEU A 10 -43.34 17.51 -0.42
N THR A 11 -43.10 18.66 -1.04
CA THR A 11 -41.86 18.93 -1.79
C THR A 11 -40.64 18.89 -0.88
N SER A 12 -40.74 19.41 0.35
CA SER A 12 -39.63 19.33 1.33
C SER A 12 -39.33 17.89 1.75
N HIS A 13 -40.36 17.05 1.91
CA HIS A 13 -40.17 15.63 2.23
C HIS A 13 -39.56 14.86 1.07
N GLU A 14 -40.01 15.11 -0.16
CA GLU A 14 -39.49 14.50 -1.38
C GLU A 14 -38.03 14.89 -1.63
N GLU A 15 -37.67 16.16 -1.42
CA GLU A 15 -36.28 16.62 -1.46
C GLU A 15 -35.42 15.93 -0.40
N ALA A 16 -35.93 15.76 0.83
CA ALA A 16 -35.22 15.05 1.89
C ALA A 16 -35.00 13.57 1.54
N GLN A 17 -36.00 12.91 0.97
CA GLN A 17 -35.90 11.53 0.49
C GLN A 17 -34.90 11.39 -0.67
N ALA A 18 -34.90 12.33 -1.61
CA ALA A 18 -33.95 12.37 -2.71
C ALA A 18 -32.51 12.55 -2.21
N ARG A 19 -32.27 13.48 -1.27
CA ARG A 19 -30.97 13.69 -0.63
C ARG A 19 -30.50 12.45 0.12
N TYR A 20 -31.39 11.80 0.88
CA TYR A 20 -31.06 10.56 1.59
C TYR A 20 -30.65 9.45 0.62
N THR A 21 -31.39 9.27 -0.47
CA THR A 21 -31.11 8.24 -1.48
C THR A 21 -29.79 8.50 -2.19
N ALA A 22 -29.51 9.77 -2.56
CA ALA A 22 -28.25 10.18 -3.15
C ALA A 22 -27.07 9.93 -2.20
N LEU A 23 -27.20 10.31 -0.93
CA LEU A 23 -26.15 10.10 0.08
C LEU A 23 -25.90 8.60 0.31
N LYS A 24 -26.95 7.79 0.35
CA LYS A 24 -26.83 6.32 0.46
C LYS A 24 -26.05 5.73 -0.72
N ALA A 25 -26.35 6.17 -1.94
CA ALA A 25 -25.61 5.73 -3.13
C ALA A 25 -24.13 6.16 -3.09
N GLN A 26 -23.86 7.40 -2.65
CA GLN A 26 -22.50 7.92 -2.49
C GLN A 26 -21.69 7.14 -1.46
N ILE A 27 -22.30 6.76 -0.32
CA ILE A 27 -21.65 5.92 0.70
C ILE A 27 -21.31 4.55 0.11
N GLN A 28 -22.25 3.92 -0.60
CA GLN A 28 -22.00 2.62 -1.24
C GLN A 28 -20.87 2.67 -2.26
N GLU A 29 -20.79 3.75 -3.05
CA GLU A 29 -19.70 3.96 -4.00
C GLU A 29 -18.36 4.18 -3.28
N THR A 30 -18.35 5.01 -2.24
CA THR A 30 -17.15 5.29 -1.46
C THR A 30 -16.62 4.03 -0.76
N LEU A 31 -17.51 3.17 -0.24
CA LEU A 31 -17.13 1.88 0.35
C LEU A 31 -16.54 0.92 -0.68
N ARG A 32 -17.09 0.88 -1.90
CA ARG A 32 -16.52 0.09 -3.01
C ARG A 32 -15.14 0.61 -3.40
N LYS A 33 -15.00 1.92 -3.54
CA LYS A 33 -13.71 2.57 -3.83
C LYS A 33 -12.68 2.29 -2.74
N LYS A 34 -13.05 2.41 -1.46
CA LYS A 34 -12.19 2.07 -0.32
C LYS A 34 -11.69 0.63 -0.44
N ARG A 35 -12.60 -0.33 -0.64
CA ARG A 35 -12.23 -1.75 -0.78
C ARG A 35 -11.24 -2.01 -1.92
N ASN A 36 -11.43 -1.32 -3.06
CA ASN A 36 -10.50 -1.43 -4.18
C ASN A 36 -9.12 -0.86 -3.83
N ILE A 37 -9.07 0.30 -3.15
CA ILE A 37 -7.82 0.90 -2.70
C ILE A 37 -7.11 0.00 -1.70
N ASP A 38 -7.82 -0.53 -0.71
CA ASP A 38 -7.26 -1.43 0.32
C ASP A 38 -6.64 -2.68 -0.34
N ARG A 39 -7.30 -3.24 -1.35
CA ARG A 39 -6.77 -4.37 -2.13
C ARG A 39 -5.51 -3.99 -2.91
N THR A 40 -5.55 -2.89 -3.66
CA THR A 40 -4.40 -2.43 -4.44
C THR A 40 -3.21 -2.10 -3.54
N LEU A 41 -3.45 -1.48 -2.37
CA LEU A 41 -2.41 -1.20 -1.39
C LEU A 41 -1.74 -2.50 -0.93
N SER A 42 -2.54 -3.49 -0.54
CA SER A 42 -2.01 -4.80 -0.14
C SER A 42 -1.24 -5.49 -1.26
N ASP A 43 -1.65 -5.28 -2.51
CA ASP A 43 -0.94 -5.81 -3.67
C ASP A 43 0.42 -5.16 -3.90
N LEU A 44 0.48 -3.83 -3.80
CA LEU A 44 1.72 -3.07 -3.92
C LEU A 44 2.69 -3.39 -2.78
N GLU A 45 2.22 -3.48 -1.54
CA GLU A 45 3.08 -3.78 -0.39
C GLU A 45 3.76 -5.14 -0.53
N SER A 46 3.04 -6.19 -0.94
CA SER A 46 3.69 -7.48 -1.19
C SER A 46 4.63 -7.45 -2.39
N GLN A 47 4.31 -6.69 -3.45
CA GLN A 47 5.21 -6.53 -4.60
C GLN A 47 6.52 -5.84 -4.21
N ILE A 48 6.44 -4.78 -3.39
CA ILE A 48 7.61 -4.09 -2.85
C ILE A 48 8.50 -5.08 -2.11
N TRP A 49 7.91 -5.89 -1.22
CA TRP A 49 8.66 -6.90 -0.47
C TRP A 49 9.37 -7.93 -1.37
N LEU A 50 8.69 -8.40 -2.42
CA LEU A 50 9.27 -9.33 -3.39
C LEU A 50 10.40 -8.69 -4.20
N PHE A 51 10.20 -7.45 -4.66
CA PHE A 51 11.21 -6.71 -5.41
C PHE A 51 12.44 -6.40 -4.58
N GLU A 52 12.28 -6.04 -3.31
CA GLU A 52 13.41 -5.87 -2.40
C GLU A 52 14.23 -7.17 -2.28
N GLY A 53 13.57 -8.32 -2.11
CA GLY A 53 14.25 -9.60 -2.04
C GLY A 53 15.06 -9.92 -3.29
N SER A 54 14.45 -9.70 -4.47
CA SER A 54 15.12 -9.85 -5.77
C SER A 54 16.30 -8.87 -5.93
N TYR A 55 16.12 -7.63 -5.51
CA TYR A 55 17.16 -6.59 -5.58
C TYR A 55 18.37 -6.95 -4.70
N PHE A 56 18.16 -7.41 -3.46
CA PHE A 56 19.25 -7.86 -2.60
C PHE A 56 19.98 -9.07 -3.17
N THR A 57 19.23 -10.04 -3.71
CA THR A 57 19.83 -11.24 -4.31
C THR A 57 20.70 -10.88 -5.52
N SER A 58 20.19 -10.03 -6.41
CA SER A 58 20.91 -9.61 -7.62
C SER A 58 22.10 -8.69 -7.34
N THR A 59 22.06 -7.91 -6.25
CA THR A 59 23.15 -7.00 -5.88
C THR A 59 24.16 -7.57 -4.89
N ALA A 60 23.95 -8.80 -4.39
CA ALA A 60 24.82 -9.44 -3.40
C ALA A 60 26.29 -9.54 -3.85
N ALA A 61 26.52 -9.76 -5.15
CA ALA A 61 27.87 -9.88 -5.73
C ALA A 61 28.41 -8.57 -6.34
N SER A 62 27.62 -7.50 -6.35
CA SER A 62 27.92 -6.28 -7.12
C SER A 62 28.87 -5.31 -6.41
N GLY A 63 29.32 -5.61 -5.18
CA GLY A 63 30.19 -4.72 -4.40
C GLY A 63 29.46 -3.53 -3.77
N GLY A 64 28.13 -3.53 -3.76
CA GLY A 64 27.32 -2.50 -3.11
C GLY A 64 25.85 -2.52 -3.51
N ASN A 65 25.01 -1.86 -2.70
CA ASN A 65 23.60 -1.64 -2.99
C ASN A 65 23.08 -0.36 -2.31
N ILE A 66 21.87 0.07 -2.65
CA ILE A 66 21.28 1.32 -2.13
C ILE A 66 21.14 1.35 -0.60
N VAL A 67 21.01 0.19 0.05
CA VAL A 67 20.82 0.11 1.50
C VAL A 67 22.14 0.15 2.25
N LYS A 68 23.19 -0.50 1.74
CA LYS A 68 24.50 -0.64 2.41
C LYS A 68 25.61 0.25 1.85
N GLY A 69 25.34 0.95 0.74
CA GLY A 69 26.31 1.80 0.04
C GLY A 69 27.15 1.05 -1.00
N PHE A 70 27.99 1.80 -1.72
CA PHE A 70 28.80 1.32 -2.86
C PHE A 70 30.32 1.41 -2.63
N GLU A 71 30.77 1.51 -1.39
CA GLU A 71 32.19 1.69 -1.04
C GLU A 71 33.11 0.57 -1.58
N ASN A 72 32.58 -0.65 -1.73
CA ASN A 72 33.35 -1.79 -2.23
C ASN A 72 33.35 -1.88 -3.77
N TYR A 73 32.53 -1.07 -4.46
CA TYR A 73 32.44 -1.06 -5.92
C TYR A 73 33.75 -0.60 -6.59
N LEU A 74 34.42 0.41 -6.03
CA LEU A 74 35.68 0.95 -6.57
C LEU A 74 36.92 0.16 -6.14
N LYS A 75 36.83 -0.63 -5.06
CA LYS A 75 37.99 -1.34 -4.50
C LYS A 75 38.36 -2.61 -5.28
N GLY A 76 37.59 -2.98 -6.30
CA GLY A 76 37.94 -4.02 -7.28
C GLY A 76 38.07 -5.45 -6.75
N GLY A 77 37.85 -5.67 -5.45
CA GLY A 77 37.82 -7.01 -4.86
C GLY A 77 36.42 -7.60 -5.00
N PRO A 78 36.26 -8.89 -5.34
CA PRO A 78 34.99 -9.56 -5.13
C PRO A 78 34.63 -9.36 -3.66
N ALA A 79 33.44 -8.80 -3.38
CA ALA A 79 32.91 -8.70 -2.02
C ALA A 79 32.50 -10.10 -1.52
N GLY A 80 33.45 -11.03 -1.54
CA GLY A 80 33.35 -12.29 -0.84
C GLY A 80 33.82 -12.07 0.59
N ALA A 81 32.93 -12.33 1.54
CA ALA A 81 33.23 -12.55 2.95
C ALA A 81 33.65 -11.33 3.78
N SER A 82 32.69 -10.45 4.10
CA SER A 82 32.56 -10.01 5.49
C SER A 82 31.42 -10.78 6.14
N SER A 83 31.80 -11.76 6.96
CA SER A 83 30.99 -12.48 7.96
C SER A 83 29.74 -13.21 7.47
N GLY A 84 29.89 -14.51 7.20
CA GLY A 84 29.23 -15.61 7.94
C GLY A 84 27.72 -15.58 8.27
N ALA A 85 26.93 -14.63 7.79
CA ALA A 85 25.49 -14.65 7.86
C ALA A 85 25.01 -15.17 6.51
N SER A 86 24.39 -16.34 6.51
CA SER A 86 23.85 -17.00 5.33
C SER A 86 23.18 -16.00 4.39
N ALA A 87 23.40 -16.17 3.09
CA ALA A 87 22.64 -15.51 2.03
C ALA A 87 21.11 -15.80 2.07
N ASP A 88 20.61 -16.42 3.16
CA ASP A 88 19.29 -17.00 3.31
C ASP A 88 18.26 -16.12 4.01
N ALA A 89 18.61 -14.93 4.49
CA ALA A 89 17.58 -13.98 4.92
C ALA A 89 18.10 -12.55 4.85
N VAL A 90 17.61 -11.79 3.86
CA VAL A 90 17.62 -10.33 3.95
C VAL A 90 16.94 -9.96 5.26
N ALA A 91 17.69 -9.35 6.18
CA ALA A 91 17.17 -8.89 7.46
C ALA A 91 15.97 -7.98 7.21
N ASN A 92 14.90 -8.11 8.00
CA ASN A 92 13.70 -7.30 7.80
C ASN A 92 14.00 -5.80 8.00
N GLU A 93 15.01 -5.49 8.80
CA GLU A 93 15.54 -4.15 9.04
C GLU A 93 16.21 -3.55 7.78
N ASP A 94 16.78 -4.37 6.91
CA ASP A 94 17.39 -3.93 5.64
C ASP A 94 16.32 -3.62 4.57
N ARG A 95 15.07 -4.06 4.76
CA ARG A 95 13.94 -3.86 3.83
C ARG A 95 13.30 -2.49 4.00
N VAL A 96 14.08 -1.45 3.77
CA VAL A 96 13.72 -0.05 4.05
C VAL A 96 12.47 0.43 3.31
N PHE A 97 12.16 -0.13 2.13
CA PHE A 97 10.95 0.23 1.38
C PHE A 97 9.72 -0.46 1.99
N SER A 98 9.81 -1.75 2.35
CA SER A 98 8.72 -2.41 3.09
C SER A 98 8.50 -1.76 4.46
N ALA A 99 9.58 -1.46 5.19
CA ALA A 99 9.55 -0.83 6.50
C ALA A 99 9.02 0.61 6.48
N SER A 100 8.90 1.24 5.30
CA SER A 100 8.26 2.55 5.16
C SER A 100 6.73 2.51 5.30
N SER A 101 6.13 1.32 5.21
CA SER A 101 4.70 1.11 5.50
C SER A 101 4.53 0.41 6.85
N LEU A 102 3.56 0.84 7.65
CA LEU A 102 3.20 0.13 8.88
C LEU A 102 2.31 -1.10 8.62
N THR A 103 1.72 -1.21 7.43
CA THR A 103 0.76 -2.26 7.09
C THR A 103 1.35 -3.41 6.28
N TYR A 104 2.61 -3.31 5.84
CA TYR A 104 3.20 -4.32 4.94
C TYR A 104 3.13 -5.74 5.49
N GLN A 105 3.37 -5.93 6.80
CA GLN A 105 3.33 -7.26 7.42
C GLN A 105 1.95 -7.89 7.32
N ARG A 106 0.91 -7.10 7.61
CA ARG A 106 -0.48 -7.52 7.46
C ARG A 106 -0.80 -7.87 6.00
N SER A 107 -0.28 -7.09 5.07
CA SER A 107 -0.50 -7.34 3.64
C SER A 107 0.22 -8.57 3.10
N LEU A 108 1.28 -9.04 3.77
CA LEU A 108 1.89 -10.34 3.50
C LEU A 108 1.06 -11.48 4.09
N GLU A 109 0.45 -11.31 5.27
CA GLU A 109 -0.43 -12.32 5.89
C GLU A 109 -1.75 -12.53 5.13
N LEU A 110 -2.20 -11.50 4.40
CA LEU A 110 -3.43 -11.53 3.61
C LEU A 110 -3.26 -12.16 2.23
N LYS A 111 -2.02 -12.45 1.80
CA LYS A 111 -1.70 -13.11 0.53
C LYS A 111 -1.54 -14.61 0.70
#